data_AF-A0A6F8T9F2-F1
#
_entry.id   AF-A0A6F8T9F2-F1
#
_cell.length_a   1.000
_cell.length_b   1.000
_cell.length_c   1.000
_cell.angle_alpha   90.00
_cell.angle_beta   90.00
_cell.angle_gamma   90.00
#
_symmetry.space_group_name_H-M   'P 1'
#
loop_
_entity.id
_entity.type
_entity.pdbx_description
1 polymer ?
#
loop_
_entity_poly.entity_id
_entity_poly.type
_entity_poly.pdbx_seq_one_letter_code
_entity_poly.pdbx_strand_id
1 'polypeptide(L)'
;MLWLPSALYTLLLWKANPVIAHLLRLFLGPFALFSLLPVLGIIHFLKYFKQHYLDPKIVAAGIIIIVTIWFIPGNEPQYLQALLKQYQERTQIRLAVAKILNTQATKGATVLFGDCGIVPFKGRTDIRFIDSDCINNFELTHAPYNQNLNQYAEYLADYIKPDWVITTYLPLQGQGNYLFELLKKKHFFENYKLVATLESGWIYKQLPKEPARKIDYIYKVYKRQSGKSGM
;
A
#
# COMPACT_ATOMS: atom_id res chain seq x y z
N MET A 1 14.83 30.89 14.64
CA MET A 1 13.85 29.90 15.15
C MET A 1 13.01 29.21 14.07
N LEU A 2 12.98 29.70 12.81
CA LEU A 2 12.16 29.12 11.73
C LEU A 2 12.60 27.73 11.25
N TRP A 3 13.85 27.32 11.45
CA TRP A 3 14.38 26.02 11.01
C TRP A 3 14.18 24.89 12.04
N LEU A 4 13.86 25.25 13.30
CA LEU A 4 13.69 24.28 14.38
C LEU A 4 12.54 23.29 14.10
N PRO A 5 11.36 23.70 13.59
CA PRO A 5 10.31 22.78 13.20
C PRO A 5 10.75 21.81 12.09
N SER A 6 11.50 22.28 11.09
CA SER A 6 12.00 21.42 9.99
C SER A 6 13.04 20.41 10.47
N ALA A 7 13.93 20.80 11.38
CA ALA A 7 14.90 19.91 11.99
C ALA A 7 14.22 18.84 12.85
N LEU A 8 13.26 19.23 13.69
CA LEU A 8 12.43 18.31 14.48
C LEU A 8 11.63 17.36 13.58
N TYR A 9 11.02 17.88 12.51
CA TYR A 9 10.29 17.09 11.53
C TYR A 9 11.17 16.03 10.87
N THR A 10 12.41 16.41 10.50
CA THR A 10 13.39 15.50 9.91
C THR A 10 13.80 14.41 10.90
N LEU A 11 13.99 14.76 12.17
CA LEU A 11 14.33 13.82 13.23
C LEU A 11 13.17 12.86 13.54
N LEU A 12 11.92 13.35 13.55
CA LEU A 12 10.72 12.53 13.75
C LEU A 12 10.50 11.55 12.59
N LEU A 13 10.84 11.95 11.36
CA LEU A 13 10.76 11.07 10.19
C LEU A 13 12.02 10.23 9.98
N TRP A 14 13.06 10.40 10.80
CA TRP A 14 14.30 9.67 10.66
C TRP A 14 14.04 8.16 10.83
N LYS A 15 14.22 7.40 9.74
CA LYS A 15 13.91 5.96 9.62
C LYS A 15 12.40 5.60 9.67
N ALA A 16 11.49 6.57 9.61
CA ALA A 16 10.08 6.26 9.45
C ALA A 16 9.84 5.56 8.10
N ASN A 17 9.15 4.41 8.09
CA ASN A 17 8.80 3.74 6.84
C ASN A 17 7.75 4.61 6.11
N PRO A 18 8.05 5.15 4.91
CA PRO A 18 7.20 6.15 4.27
C PRO A 18 5.81 5.63 3.89
N VAL A 19 5.65 4.33 3.71
CA VAL A 19 4.37 3.70 3.33
C VAL A 19 3.50 3.44 4.56
N ILE A 20 4.11 2.96 5.65
CA ILE A 20 3.37 2.70 6.90
C ILE A 20 3.05 4.01 7.62
N ALA A 21 3.99 4.95 7.62
CA ALA A 21 3.81 6.25 8.24
C ALA A 21 3.04 7.24 7.35
N HIS A 22 2.49 6.84 6.20
CA HIS A 22 1.89 7.80 5.25
C HIS A 22 0.73 8.60 5.89
N LEU A 23 -0.15 7.94 6.66
CA LEU A 23 -1.25 8.63 7.37
C LEU A 23 -0.71 9.55 8.47
N LEU A 24 0.32 9.10 9.19
CA LEU A 24 0.99 9.90 10.22
C LEU A 24 1.75 11.09 9.62
N ARG A 25 2.29 10.95 8.40
CA ARG A 25 3.00 11.99 7.65
C ARG A 25 2.05 13.09 7.21
N LEU A 26 0.84 12.73 6.73
CA LEU A 26 -0.21 13.68 6.41
C LEU A 26 -0.73 14.41 7.65
N PHE A 27 -0.75 13.74 8.82
CA PHE A 27 -1.12 14.34 10.09
C PHE A 27 -0.05 15.27 10.67
N LEU A 28 1.22 15.11 10.28
CA LEU A 28 2.35 15.82 10.87
C LEU A 28 2.34 17.34 10.61
N GLY A 29 1.82 17.77 9.44
CA GLY A 29 1.62 19.19 9.11
C GLY A 29 0.54 19.85 9.97
N PRO A 30 -0.70 19.32 9.96
CA PRO A 30 -1.75 19.74 10.89
C PRO A 30 -1.31 19.68 12.35
N PHE A 31 -0.57 18.64 12.77
CA PHE A 31 -0.01 18.53 14.13
C PHE A 31 0.93 19.69 14.49
N ALA A 32 1.75 20.16 13.56
CA ALA A 32 2.59 21.34 13.78
C ALA A 32 1.74 22.61 14.01
N LEU A 33 0.64 22.78 13.27
CA LEU A 33 -0.31 23.89 13.49
C LEU A 33 -1.06 23.73 14.82
N PHE A 34 -1.52 22.52 15.15
CA PHE A 34 -2.19 22.18 16.41
C PHE A 34 -1.26 22.25 17.63
N SER A 35 0.06 22.22 17.47
CA SER A 35 0.98 22.42 18.58
C SER A 35 1.29 23.91 18.82
N LEU A 36 1.25 24.75 17.79
CA LEU A 36 1.56 26.19 17.90
C LEU A 36 0.34 27.08 18.16
N LEU A 37 -0.74 26.90 17.40
CA LEU A 37 -1.91 27.78 17.49
C LEU A 37 -2.63 27.70 18.85
N PRO A 38 -2.83 26.51 19.45
CA PRO A 38 -3.45 26.42 20.76
C PRO A 38 -2.58 27.03 21.87
N VAL A 39 -1.24 26.94 21.80
CA VAL A 39 -0.35 27.64 22.74
C VAL A 39 -0.60 29.14 22.69
N LEU A 40 -0.60 29.72 21.49
CA LEU A 40 -0.81 31.16 21.29
C LEU A 40 -2.23 31.59 21.72
N GLY A 41 -3.24 30.79 21.36
CA GLY A 41 -4.63 31.01 21.74
C GLY A 41 -4.83 30.98 23.25
N ILE A 42 -4.27 29.98 23.94
CA ILE A 42 -4.33 29.86 25.41
C ILE A 42 -3.61 31.03 26.06
N ILE A 43 -2.40 31.39 25.61
CA ILE A 43 -1.66 32.53 26.18
C ILE A 43 -2.45 33.83 26.00
N HIS A 44 -3.04 34.05 24.82
CA HIS A 44 -3.83 35.25 24.55
C HIS A 44 -5.11 35.28 25.39
N PHE A 45 -5.83 34.16 25.47
CA PHE A 45 -7.02 33.98 26.28
C PHE A 45 -6.72 34.22 27.77
N LEU A 46 -5.65 33.63 28.31
CA LEU A 46 -5.23 33.85 29.69
C LEU A 46 -4.90 35.34 29.92
N LYS A 47 -4.10 35.96 29.05
CA LYS A 47 -3.77 37.39 29.19
C LYS A 47 -5.00 38.31 29.23
N TYR A 48 -6.09 37.96 28.56
CA TYR A 48 -7.34 38.71 28.58
C TYR A 48 -7.93 38.86 29.99
N PHE A 49 -7.87 37.82 30.81
CA PHE A 49 -8.47 37.83 32.16
C PHE A 49 -7.62 38.54 33.23
N LYS A 50 -6.39 39.01 32.89
CA LYS A 50 -5.47 39.82 33.73
C LYS A 50 -5.18 39.33 35.16
N GLN A 51 -5.68 38.17 35.57
CA GLN A 51 -5.67 37.71 36.95
C GLN A 51 -5.11 36.29 37.00
N HIS A 52 -3.78 36.19 36.91
CA HIS A 52 -3.07 34.92 36.98
C HIS A 52 -2.00 34.96 38.06
N TYR A 53 -2.11 34.06 39.02
CA TYR A 53 -1.07 33.81 40.03
C TYR A 53 0.12 33.02 39.47
N LEU A 54 -0.03 32.42 38.29
CA LEU A 54 0.98 31.61 37.60
C LEU A 54 1.31 32.21 36.24
N ASP A 55 2.56 32.03 35.77
CA ASP A 55 2.96 32.46 34.42
C ASP A 55 2.09 31.75 33.37
N PRO A 56 1.35 32.48 32.50
CA PRO A 56 0.54 31.92 31.43
C PRO A 56 1.28 30.93 30.52
N LYS A 57 2.61 31.04 30.40
CA LYS A 57 3.44 30.09 29.65
C LYS A 57 3.47 28.71 30.29
N ILE A 58 3.52 28.64 31.62
CA ILE A 58 3.53 27.38 32.38
C ILE A 58 2.16 26.70 32.24
N VAL A 59 1.09 27.48 32.36
CA VAL A 59 -0.29 26.97 32.20
C VAL A 59 -0.51 26.45 30.77
N ALA A 60 -0.07 27.21 29.76
CA ALA A 60 -0.17 26.78 28.36
C ALA A 60 0.65 25.51 28.08
N ALA A 61 1.86 25.40 28.62
CA ALA A 61 2.67 24.20 28.50
C ALA A 61 1.98 22.98 29.13
N GLY A 62 1.42 23.12 30.33
CA GLY A 62 0.66 22.06 30.99
C GLY A 62 -0.55 21.60 30.18
N ILE A 63 -1.36 22.53 29.68
CA ILE A 63 -2.54 22.21 28.85
C ILE A 63 -2.13 21.47 27.57
N ILE A 64 -1.08 21.93 26.89
CA ILE A 64 -0.59 21.27 25.66
C ILE A 64 -0.10 19.85 25.94
N ILE A 65 0.61 19.62 27.04
CA ILE A 65 1.06 18.28 27.42
C ILE A 65 -0.15 17.36 27.65
N ILE A 66 -1.15 17.83 28.40
CA ILE A 66 -2.38 17.06 28.68
C ILE A 66 -3.12 16.75 27.38
N VAL A 67 -3.36 17.77 26.54
CA VAL A 67 -4.03 17.63 25.24
C VAL A 67 -3.25 16.65 24.36
N THR A 68 -1.92 16.78 24.28
CA THR A 68 -1.07 15.87 23.49
C THR A 68 -1.19 14.43 23.97
N ILE A 69 -1.15 14.17 25.29
CA ILE A 69 -1.32 12.83 25.86
C ILE A 69 -2.71 12.26 25.52
N TRP A 70 -3.75 13.11 25.53
CA TRP A 70 -5.12 12.71 25.16
C TRP A 70 -5.29 12.44 23.66
N PHE A 71 -4.61 13.20 22.81
CA PHE A 71 -4.70 13.09 21.35
C PHE A 71 -3.74 12.09 20.74
N ILE A 72 -2.71 11.63 21.45
CA ILE A 72 -1.98 10.42 21.06
C ILE A 72 -3.04 9.31 21.10
N PRO A 73 -3.54 8.86 19.93
CA PRO A 73 -4.45 7.73 19.93
C PRO A 73 -3.67 6.60 20.60
N GLY A 74 -4.34 5.76 21.39
CA GLY A 74 -3.74 4.55 21.92
C GLY A 74 -3.18 3.74 20.76
N ASN A 75 -1.93 4.01 20.38
CA ASN A 75 -1.20 3.30 19.36
C ASN A 75 -0.98 1.96 19.98
N GLU A 76 -1.89 1.01 19.78
CA GLU A 76 -1.69 -0.38 20.16
C GLU A 76 -0.40 -0.82 19.48
N PRO A 77 0.74 -0.93 20.20
CA PRO A 77 2.01 -1.18 19.55
C PRO A 77 1.99 -2.54 18.85
N GLN A 78 1.15 -3.44 19.36
CA GLN A 78 0.83 -4.73 18.78
C GLN A 78 0.14 -4.61 17.42
N TYR A 79 -0.82 -3.70 17.26
CA TYR A 79 -1.49 -3.42 15.99
C TYR A 79 -0.50 -2.88 14.95
N LEU A 80 0.32 -1.90 15.32
CA LEU A 80 1.35 -1.34 14.44
C LEU A 80 2.41 -2.37 14.04
N GLN A 81 2.85 -3.22 14.98
CA GLN A 81 3.78 -4.32 14.70
C GLN A 81 3.16 -5.35 13.75
N ALA A 82 1.87 -5.67 13.92
CA ALA A 82 1.16 -6.59 13.04
C ALA A 82 1.07 -6.03 11.61
N LEU A 83 0.70 -4.75 11.45
CA LEU A 83 0.68 -4.06 10.16
C LEU A 83 2.06 -4.04 9.50
N LEU A 84 3.11 -3.75 10.27
CA LEU A 84 4.49 -3.71 9.76
C LEU A 84 4.94 -5.10 9.28
N LYS A 85 4.62 -6.15 10.04
CA LYS A 85 4.93 -7.53 9.65
C LYS A 85 4.19 -7.92 8.37
N GLN A 86 2.90 -7.64 8.27
CA GLN A 86 2.10 -7.89 7.05
C GLN A 86 2.70 -7.17 5.83
N TYR A 87 3.05 -5.88 5.99
CA TYR A 87 3.65 -5.10 4.92
C TYR A 87 5.01 -5.68 4.47
N GLN A 88 5.83 -6.13 5.41
CA GLN A 88 7.10 -6.80 5.12
C GLN A 88 6.88 -8.11 4.35
N GLU A 89 5.97 -8.97 4.80
CA GLU A 89 5.65 -10.23 4.11
C GLU A 89 5.20 -10.00 2.66
N ARG A 90 4.25 -9.08 2.44
CA ARG A 90 3.80 -8.73 1.09
C ARG A 90 4.93 -8.15 0.23
N THR A 91 5.82 -7.36 0.82
CA THR A 91 7.00 -6.84 0.11
C THR A 91 7.95 -7.96 -0.31
N GLN A 92 8.19 -8.95 0.55
CA GLN A 92 9.00 -10.12 0.21
C GLN A 92 8.38 -10.95 -0.91
N ILE A 93 7.05 -11.10 -0.92
CA ILE A 93 6.33 -11.75 -2.01
C ILE A 93 6.54 -10.99 -3.33
N ARG A 94 6.39 -9.66 -3.34
CA ARG A 94 6.66 -8.84 -4.53
C ARG A 94 8.11 -9.02 -5.02
N LEU A 95 9.09 -9.07 -4.12
CA LEU A 95 10.48 -9.35 -4.48
C LEU A 95 10.67 -10.77 -5.06
N ALA A 96 9.95 -11.76 -4.53
CA ALA A 96 9.95 -13.12 -5.07
C ALA A 96 9.33 -13.17 -6.48
N VAL A 97 8.23 -12.45 -6.72
CA VAL A 97 7.65 -12.29 -8.06
C VAL A 97 8.65 -11.64 -9.02
N ALA A 98 9.31 -10.54 -8.60
CA ALA A 98 10.35 -9.90 -9.40
C ALA A 98 11.48 -10.88 -9.77
N LYS A 99 11.90 -11.73 -8.81
CA LYS A 99 12.91 -12.77 -9.06
C LYS A 99 12.41 -13.82 -10.06
N ILE A 100 11.17 -14.26 -9.97
CA ILE A 100 10.56 -15.20 -10.94
C ILE A 100 10.59 -14.59 -12.34
N LEU A 101 10.15 -13.34 -12.48
CA LEU A 101 10.13 -12.65 -13.77
C LEU A 101 11.54 -12.45 -14.33
N ASN A 102 12.48 -12.00 -13.52
CA ASN A 102 13.87 -11.76 -13.96
C ASN A 102 14.56 -13.03 -14.47
N THR A 103 14.21 -14.19 -13.90
CA THR A 103 14.82 -15.48 -14.23
C THR A 103 14.09 -16.24 -15.33
N GLN A 104 12.77 -16.12 -15.43
CA GLN A 104 11.96 -16.98 -16.30
C GLN A 104 11.28 -16.24 -17.46
N ALA A 105 11.15 -14.91 -17.40
CA ALA A 105 10.52 -14.14 -18.46
C ALA A 105 11.47 -13.99 -19.65
N THR A 106 10.93 -14.17 -20.85
CA THR A 106 11.62 -13.90 -22.11
C THR A 106 11.98 -12.43 -22.23
N LYS A 107 12.95 -12.10 -23.08
CA LYS A 107 13.32 -10.71 -23.34
C LYS A 107 12.14 -9.97 -23.95
N GLY A 108 11.80 -8.78 -23.43
CA GLY A 108 10.67 -8.00 -23.94
C GLY A 108 9.29 -8.48 -23.46
N ALA A 109 9.23 -9.40 -22.49
CA ALA A 109 7.97 -9.97 -22.01
C ALA A 109 7.00 -8.89 -21.49
N THR A 110 5.72 -9.08 -21.77
CA THR A 110 4.64 -8.24 -21.24
C THR A 110 4.00 -8.90 -20.02
N VAL A 111 3.77 -8.13 -18.96
CA VAL A 111 3.30 -8.63 -17.66
C VAL A 111 2.09 -7.83 -17.20
N LEU A 112 0.93 -8.48 -17.07
CA LEU A 112 -0.26 -7.88 -16.45
C LEU A 112 -0.25 -8.13 -14.93
N PHE A 113 -0.41 -7.09 -14.12
CA PHE A 113 -0.12 -7.15 -12.69
C PHE A 113 -1.22 -6.48 -11.85
N GLY A 114 -1.79 -7.24 -10.90
CA GLY A 114 -2.69 -6.80 -9.82
C GLY A 114 -2.20 -5.61 -9.00
N ASP A 115 -1.31 -5.91 -8.06
CA ASP A 115 -0.67 -4.96 -7.14
C ASP A 115 0.84 -4.97 -7.43
N CYS A 116 1.25 -4.17 -8.42
CA CYS A 116 2.62 -4.21 -8.93
C CYS A 116 3.65 -3.74 -7.89
N GLY A 117 3.28 -2.80 -7.02
CA GLY A 117 4.14 -2.25 -5.96
C GLY A 117 5.57 -1.98 -6.41
N ILE A 118 6.55 -2.60 -5.73
CA ILE A 118 7.98 -2.41 -6.04
C ILE A 118 8.48 -3.24 -7.23
N VAL A 119 7.65 -4.12 -7.81
CA VAL A 119 8.09 -5.08 -8.84
C VAL A 119 8.63 -4.39 -10.09
N PRO A 120 7.97 -3.36 -10.68
CA PRO A 120 8.51 -2.69 -11.87
C PRO A 120 9.90 -2.06 -11.64
N PHE A 121 10.21 -1.67 -10.40
CA PHE A 121 11.51 -1.09 -10.03
C PHE A 121 12.61 -2.12 -9.75
N LYS A 122 12.24 -3.37 -9.51
CA LYS A 122 13.17 -4.50 -9.25
C LYS A 122 13.23 -5.50 -10.40
N GLY A 123 12.29 -5.40 -11.33
CA GLY A 123 12.25 -6.15 -12.57
C GLY A 123 13.33 -5.70 -13.54
N ARG A 124 13.64 -6.53 -14.53
CA ARG A 124 14.50 -6.12 -15.64
C ARG A 124 13.83 -5.02 -16.45
N THR A 125 14.63 -4.11 -16.99
CA THR A 125 14.16 -2.94 -17.77
C THR A 125 13.55 -3.30 -19.12
N ASP A 126 13.76 -4.51 -19.62
CA ASP A 126 13.16 -5.00 -20.87
C ASP A 126 11.72 -5.52 -20.68
N ILE A 127 11.27 -5.70 -19.44
CA ILE A 127 9.93 -6.21 -19.15
C ILE A 127 8.93 -5.06 -19.18
N ARG A 128 7.86 -5.22 -19.95
CA ARG A 128 6.76 -4.23 -20.01
C ARG A 128 5.68 -4.60 -18.99
N PHE A 129 5.51 -3.77 -17.98
CA PHE A 129 4.48 -3.94 -16.97
C PHE A 129 3.19 -3.20 -17.36
N ILE A 130 2.06 -3.89 -17.23
CA ILE A 130 0.71 -3.36 -17.34
C ILE A 130 0.09 -3.49 -15.95
N ASP A 131 -0.19 -2.36 -15.32
CA ASP A 131 -0.90 -2.34 -14.04
C ASP A 131 -2.39 -2.62 -14.29
N SER A 132 -3.01 -3.50 -13.52
CA SER A 132 -4.45 -3.75 -13.59
C SER A 132 -5.26 -2.74 -12.79
N ASP A 133 -4.61 -1.97 -11.92
CA ASP A 133 -5.22 -0.90 -11.16
C ASP A 133 -5.04 0.44 -11.91
N CYS A 134 -6.05 1.33 -11.83
CA CYS A 134 -6.05 2.61 -12.54
C CYS A 134 -4.93 3.59 -12.10
N ILE A 135 -4.14 3.23 -11.08
CA ILE A 135 -3.14 4.13 -10.49
C ILE A 135 -1.93 4.31 -11.40
N ASN A 136 -1.50 3.25 -12.12
CA ASN A 136 -0.35 3.32 -13.03
C ASN A 136 -0.66 2.86 -14.47
N ASN A 137 -1.94 2.70 -14.81
CA ASN A 137 -2.36 2.30 -16.14
C ASN A 137 -2.92 3.51 -16.91
N PHE A 138 -2.13 4.02 -17.86
CA PHE A 138 -2.51 5.17 -18.67
C PHE A 138 -3.71 4.87 -19.57
N GLU A 139 -3.76 3.68 -20.14
CA GLU A 139 -4.82 3.23 -21.04
C GLU A 139 -6.19 3.27 -20.35
N LEU A 140 -6.27 2.88 -19.08
CA LEU A 140 -7.50 2.94 -18.28
C LEU A 140 -8.00 4.36 -17.99
N THR A 141 -7.17 5.39 -18.20
CA THR A 141 -7.56 6.79 -18.01
C THR A 141 -8.02 7.48 -19.29
N HIS A 142 -7.91 6.82 -20.45
CA HIS A 142 -8.20 7.40 -21.77
C HIS A 142 -9.29 6.63 -22.52
N ALA A 143 -9.98 7.32 -23.43
CA ALA A 143 -10.88 6.66 -24.36
C ALA A 143 -10.10 5.67 -25.24
N PRO A 144 -10.68 4.50 -25.58
CA PRO A 144 -12.05 4.09 -25.31
C PRO A 144 -12.25 3.35 -23.96
N TYR A 145 -11.19 3.14 -23.18
CA TYR A 145 -11.23 2.27 -22.01
C TYR A 145 -11.62 2.96 -20.70
N ASN A 146 -11.53 4.30 -20.66
CA ASN A 146 -11.99 5.09 -19.51
C ASN A 146 -13.46 4.75 -19.23
N GLN A 147 -13.73 4.28 -18.00
CA GLN A 147 -15.03 3.79 -17.52
C GLN A 147 -15.55 2.50 -18.20
N ASN A 148 -14.81 1.87 -19.12
CA ASN A 148 -15.21 0.64 -19.81
C ASN A 148 -14.20 -0.51 -19.61
N LEU A 149 -14.20 -1.06 -18.39
CA LEU A 149 -13.31 -2.18 -18.04
C LEU A 149 -13.60 -3.47 -18.83
N ASN A 150 -14.83 -3.68 -19.31
CA ASN A 150 -15.17 -4.83 -20.14
C ASN A 150 -14.43 -4.79 -21.48
N GLN A 151 -14.47 -3.63 -22.14
CA GLN A 151 -13.74 -3.41 -23.39
C GLN A 151 -12.23 -3.49 -23.18
N TYR A 152 -11.73 -3.03 -22.04
CA TYR A 152 -10.32 -3.20 -21.70
C TYR A 152 -9.93 -4.67 -21.46
N ALA A 153 -10.80 -5.45 -20.80
CA ALA A 153 -10.59 -6.89 -20.63
C ALA A 153 -10.56 -7.63 -21.98
N GLU A 154 -11.42 -7.24 -22.94
CA GLU A 154 -11.39 -7.74 -24.32
C GLU A 154 -10.09 -7.37 -25.03
N TYR A 155 -9.68 -6.11 -24.92
CA TYR A 155 -8.42 -5.66 -25.48
C TYR A 155 -7.22 -6.47 -24.95
N LEU A 156 -7.19 -6.74 -23.65
CA LEU A 156 -6.15 -7.57 -23.04
C LEU A 156 -6.18 -9.02 -23.51
N ALA A 157 -7.37 -9.61 -23.63
CA ALA A 157 -7.56 -11.00 -24.03
C ALA A 157 -7.26 -11.24 -25.51
N ASP A 158 -7.67 -10.32 -26.38
CA ASP A 158 -7.67 -10.54 -27.83
C ASP A 158 -6.40 -9.99 -28.50
N TYR A 159 -5.89 -8.85 -28.01
CA TYR A 159 -4.81 -8.11 -28.67
C TYR A 159 -3.50 -8.14 -27.89
N ILE A 160 -3.50 -7.72 -26.61
CA ILE A 160 -2.25 -7.63 -25.84
C ILE A 160 -1.70 -9.00 -25.51
N LYS A 161 -2.55 -9.91 -25.01
CA LYS A 161 -2.22 -11.28 -24.59
C LYS A 161 -0.91 -11.33 -23.78
N PRO A 162 -0.86 -10.77 -22.56
CA PRO A 162 0.37 -10.69 -21.75
C PRO A 162 1.09 -12.04 -21.62
N ASP A 163 2.42 -12.05 -21.64
CA ASP A 163 3.19 -13.28 -21.45
C ASP A 163 3.07 -13.83 -20.02
N TRP A 164 2.86 -12.92 -19.06
CA TRP A 164 2.67 -13.25 -17.64
C TRP A 164 1.50 -12.48 -17.06
N VAL A 165 0.82 -13.12 -16.11
CA VAL A 165 -0.30 -12.52 -15.38
C VAL A 165 -0.10 -12.78 -13.90
N ILE A 166 -0.06 -11.72 -13.10
CA ILE A 166 0.07 -11.82 -11.65
C ILE A 166 -1.21 -11.29 -11.03
N THR A 167 -2.04 -12.22 -10.56
CA THR A 167 -3.31 -11.87 -9.92
C THR A 167 -3.13 -11.76 -8.41
N THR A 168 -3.98 -10.95 -7.80
CA THR A 168 -4.05 -10.78 -6.36
C THR A 168 -5.45 -11.12 -5.85
N TYR A 169 -5.51 -11.72 -4.67
CA TYR A 169 -6.74 -12.11 -4.01
C TYR A 169 -6.64 -11.86 -2.51
N LEU A 170 -7.72 -11.33 -1.92
CA LEU A 170 -7.87 -11.00 -0.51
C LEU A 170 -8.86 -11.99 0.12
N PRO A 171 -8.40 -13.14 0.66
CA PRO A 171 -9.30 -14.20 1.13
C PRO A 171 -10.27 -13.76 2.21
N LEU A 172 -9.84 -12.85 3.09
CA LEU A 172 -10.65 -12.35 4.19
C LEU A 172 -11.82 -11.47 3.75
N GLN A 173 -11.72 -10.89 2.56
CA GLN A 173 -12.76 -10.05 1.97
C GLN A 173 -13.52 -10.79 0.87
N GLY A 174 -13.10 -12.01 0.51
CA GLY A 174 -13.64 -12.73 -0.65
C GLY A 174 -13.45 -11.98 -1.96
N GLN A 175 -12.46 -11.08 -2.02
CA GLN A 175 -12.36 -10.07 -3.08
C GLN A 175 -11.10 -10.29 -3.94
N GLY A 176 -11.30 -10.40 -5.25
CA GLY A 176 -10.27 -10.28 -6.27
C GLY A 176 -10.30 -8.91 -6.96
N ASN A 177 -9.29 -8.61 -7.78
CA ASN A 177 -9.34 -7.46 -8.66
C ASN A 177 -10.41 -7.68 -9.76
N TYR A 178 -11.24 -6.66 -9.99
CA TYR A 178 -12.41 -6.74 -10.87
C TYR A 178 -12.04 -7.06 -12.33
N LEU A 179 -10.92 -6.52 -12.83
CA LEU A 179 -10.44 -6.81 -14.18
C LEU A 179 -10.11 -8.30 -14.33
N PHE A 180 -9.50 -8.92 -13.32
CA PHE A 180 -9.22 -10.37 -13.38
C PHE A 180 -10.49 -11.22 -13.32
N GLU A 181 -11.53 -10.79 -12.59
CA GLU A 181 -12.82 -11.50 -12.62
C GLU A 181 -13.48 -11.43 -14.01
N LEU A 182 -13.39 -10.27 -14.68
CA LEU A 182 -13.85 -10.14 -16.07
C LEU A 182 -13.06 -11.04 -17.03
N LEU A 183 -11.74 -11.07 -16.91
CA LEU A 183 -10.88 -11.94 -17.71
C LEU A 183 -11.19 -13.42 -17.45
N LYS A 184 -11.45 -13.80 -16.19
CA LYS A 184 -11.82 -15.17 -15.81
C LYS A 184 -13.14 -15.60 -16.44
N LYS A 185 -14.16 -14.72 -16.46
CA LYS A 185 -15.44 -14.99 -17.15
C LYS A 185 -15.27 -15.21 -18.65
N LYS A 186 -14.21 -14.67 -19.25
CA LYS A 186 -13.86 -14.81 -20.67
C LYS A 186 -12.90 -15.97 -20.93
N HIS A 187 -12.74 -16.93 -20.01
CA HIS A 187 -11.85 -18.08 -20.15
C HIS A 187 -10.37 -17.71 -20.38
N PHE A 188 -9.98 -16.46 -20.08
CA PHE A 188 -8.65 -15.93 -20.37
C PHE A 188 -7.54 -16.80 -19.77
N PHE A 189 -7.73 -17.26 -18.52
CA PHE A 189 -6.73 -18.04 -17.79
C PHE A 189 -6.54 -19.48 -18.30
N GLU A 190 -7.37 -19.99 -19.20
CA GLU A 190 -7.19 -21.33 -19.80
C GLU A 190 -5.91 -21.41 -20.64
N ASN A 191 -5.52 -20.28 -21.25
CA ASN A 191 -4.28 -20.13 -22.01
C ASN A 191 -3.05 -19.91 -21.12
N TYR A 192 -3.19 -20.02 -19.80
CA TYR A 192 -2.14 -19.70 -18.85
C TYR A 192 -1.92 -20.86 -17.87
N LYS A 193 -0.65 -21.14 -17.58
CA LYS A 193 -0.23 -22.10 -16.58
C LYS A 193 0.11 -21.38 -15.29
N LEU A 194 -0.48 -21.81 -14.18
CA LEU A 194 -0.06 -21.38 -12.84
C LEU A 194 1.37 -21.89 -12.56
N VAL A 195 2.28 -20.98 -12.26
CA VAL A 195 3.69 -21.26 -11.98
C VAL A 195 4.01 -21.17 -10.49
N ALA A 196 3.37 -20.23 -9.79
CA ALA A 196 3.56 -20.06 -8.36
C ALA A 196 2.32 -19.48 -7.67
N THR A 197 2.11 -19.90 -6.42
CA THR A 197 1.19 -19.27 -5.47
C THR A 197 2.02 -18.79 -4.29
N LEU A 198 1.92 -17.51 -3.96
CA LEU A 198 2.68 -16.88 -2.88
C LEU A 198 1.69 -16.22 -1.91
N GLU A 199 1.87 -16.48 -0.61
CA GLU A 199 0.86 -16.16 0.40
C GLU A 199 1.44 -15.35 1.56
N SER A 200 0.74 -14.28 1.91
CA SER A 200 0.95 -13.48 3.11
C SER A 200 -0.10 -13.86 4.15
N GLY A 201 0.27 -13.82 5.43
CA GLY A 201 -0.68 -14.12 6.49
C GLY A 201 -0.07 -14.00 7.87
N TRP A 202 -0.90 -13.69 8.87
CA TRP A 202 -0.45 -13.51 10.25
C TRP A 202 -0.81 -14.68 11.15
N ILE A 203 -0.06 -14.84 12.23
CA ILE A 203 -0.34 -15.81 13.29
C ILE A 203 -1.17 -15.13 14.38
N TYR A 204 -2.33 -15.68 14.69
CA TYR A 204 -3.15 -15.22 15.82
C TYR A 204 -2.64 -15.88 17.11
N LYS A 205 -2.07 -15.10 18.04
CA LYS A 205 -1.53 -15.63 19.31
C LYS A 205 -2.58 -15.93 20.39
N GLN A 206 -3.87 -15.64 20.15
CA GLN A 206 -4.91 -15.69 21.19
C GLN A 206 -5.62 -17.05 21.36
N LEU A 207 -5.35 -18.06 20.55
CA LEU A 207 -6.00 -19.38 20.68
C LEU A 207 -5.05 -20.42 21.30
N PRO A 208 -5.43 -21.07 22.42
CA PRO A 208 -4.59 -22.05 23.11
C PRO A 208 -4.42 -23.39 22.36
N LYS A 209 -5.06 -23.55 21.20
CA LYS A 209 -4.91 -24.72 20.33
C LYS A 209 -4.39 -24.24 18.97
N GLU A 210 -3.08 -24.40 18.82
CA GLU A 210 -2.26 -24.19 17.62
C GLU A 210 -2.32 -22.80 16.96
N PRO A 211 -1.16 -22.15 16.73
CA PRO A 211 -1.09 -20.91 15.97
C PRO A 211 -1.46 -21.15 14.50
N ALA A 212 -2.75 -21.05 14.16
CA ALA A 212 -3.20 -21.09 12.78
C ALA A 212 -2.80 -19.79 12.07
N ARG A 213 -1.98 -19.89 11.01
CA ARG A 213 -1.67 -18.75 10.14
C ARG A 213 -2.91 -18.40 9.32
N LYS A 214 -3.44 -17.21 9.51
CA LYS A 214 -4.56 -16.70 8.71
C LYS A 214 -4.02 -16.01 7.47
N ILE A 215 -4.27 -16.59 6.30
CA ILE A 215 -3.86 -16.02 5.01
C ILE A 215 -4.73 -14.82 4.68
N ASP A 216 -4.09 -13.71 4.38
CA ASP A 216 -4.75 -12.42 4.15
C ASP A 216 -4.55 -11.88 2.75
N TYR A 217 -3.56 -12.40 2.03
CA TYR A 217 -3.24 -11.97 0.69
C TYR A 217 -2.58 -13.10 -0.10
N ILE A 218 -3.04 -13.32 -1.33
CA ILE A 218 -2.52 -14.35 -2.23
C ILE A 218 -2.12 -13.71 -3.55
N TYR A 219 -0.90 -13.98 -3.99
CA TYR A 219 -0.41 -13.71 -5.33
C TYR A 219 -0.38 -15.02 -6.12
N LYS A 220 -1.03 -15.05 -7.28
CA LYS A 220 -0.89 -16.17 -8.23
C LYS A 220 -0.16 -15.69 -9.48
N VAL A 221 0.93 -16.38 -9.81
CA VAL A 221 1.80 -16.06 -10.94
C VAL A 221 1.52 -17.04 -12.05
N TYR A 222 1.03 -16.53 -13.17
CA TYR A 222 0.70 -17.29 -14.35
C TYR A 222 1.65 -16.97 -15.49
N LYS A 223 2.00 -17.99 -16.27
CA LYS A 223 2.76 -17.87 -17.51
C LYS A 223 1.88 -18.32 -18.67
N ARG A 224 1.82 -17.54 -19.73
CA ARG A 224 1.09 -17.90 -20.95
C ARG A 224 1.66 -19.20 -21.50
N GLN A 225 0.79 -20.15 -21.81
CA GLN A 225 1.17 -21.35 -22.52
C GLN A 225 1.55 -20.95 -23.94
N SER A 226 2.75 -21.30 -24.39
CA SER A 226 3.12 -21.11 -25.79
C SER A 226 2.08 -21.87 -26.61
N GLY A 227 1.25 -21.14 -27.36
CA GLY A 227 0.30 -21.78 -28.26
C GLY A 227 1.08 -22.73 -29.18
N LYS A 228 0.56 -23.95 -29.37
CA LYS A 228 0.72 -24.59 -30.67
C LYS A 228 0.24 -23.54 -31.67
N SER A 229 1.16 -22.89 -32.37
CA SER A 229 0.79 -22.13 -33.56
C SER A 229 -0.02 -23.11 -34.40
N GLY A 230 -1.32 -22.82 -34.57
CA GLY A 230 -2.12 -23.53 -35.55
C GLY A 230 -1.34 -23.50 -36.86
N MET A 231 -1.20 -24.70 -37.45
CA MET A 231 -0.73 -24.91 -38.81
C MET A 231 -1.40 -23.95 -39.78
#